data_AF-A0A9E4AT40-F1
#
_entry.id   AF-A0A9E4AT40-F1
#
_cell.length_a   1.000
_cell.length_b   1.000
_cell.length_c   1.000
_cell.angle_alpha   90.00
_cell.angle_beta   90.00
_cell.angle_gamma   90.00
#
_symmetry.space_group_name_H-M   'P 1'
#
loop_
_entity.id
_entity.type
_entity.pdbx_description
1 polymer ?
#
loop_
_entity_poly.entity_id
_entity_poly.type
_entity_poly.pdbx_seq_one_letter_code
_entity_poly.pdbx_strand_id
1 'polypeptide(L)'
;MNRTYTIPKLVSLALILLLVVVGVEVVAEELSGISGKVVDLEGNAIAGFTFGIRPVQLHDGFLEPDRGNPVDLPKGETDSAGAFTVNDIQPGLVQLIAIPAPLLDAFEMFDPERRNSARIDEPWRTSSR
;
A
#
# COMPACT_ATOMS: atom_id res chain seq x y z
N MET A 1 40.82 -37.17 43.68
CA MET A 1 40.37 -37.79 42.42
C MET A 1 39.08 -37.09 42.01
N ASN A 2 39.16 -35.94 41.36
CA ASN A 2 38.02 -35.04 41.13
C ASN A 2 37.58 -35.16 39.67
N ARG A 3 36.47 -35.86 39.43
CA ARG A 3 35.86 -35.97 38.10
C ARG A 3 35.18 -34.66 37.74
N THR A 4 35.63 -34.07 36.65
CA THR A 4 35.16 -32.82 36.04
C THR A 4 33.73 -32.99 35.52
N TYR A 5 32.74 -32.52 36.27
CA TYR A 5 31.32 -32.45 35.89
C TYR A 5 31.02 -31.08 35.26
N THR A 6 31.32 -30.89 33.97
CA THR A 6 31.05 -29.59 33.30
C THR A 6 30.39 -29.72 31.94
N ILE A 7 30.30 -30.93 31.39
CA ILE A 7 29.79 -31.18 30.04
C ILE A 7 28.26 -30.99 29.88
N PRO A 8 27.36 -31.36 30.83
CA PRO A 8 25.92 -31.33 30.54
C PRO A 8 25.36 -29.90 30.41
N LYS A 9 25.95 -28.90 31.08
CA LYS A 9 25.45 -27.52 31.04
C LYS A 9 25.68 -26.83 29.68
N LEU A 10 26.75 -27.18 28.97
CA LEU A 10 27.07 -26.58 27.67
C LEU A 10 26.15 -27.10 26.56
N VAL A 11 25.74 -28.37 26.62
CA VAL A 11 24.81 -28.98 25.66
C VAL A 11 23.43 -28.33 25.76
N SER A 12 22.93 -28.11 26.98
CA SER A 12 21.63 -27.46 27.19
C SER A 12 21.60 -26.02 26.68
N LEU A 13 22.69 -25.26 26.87
CA LEU A 13 22.79 -23.88 26.39
C LEU A 13 22.79 -23.82 24.85
N ALA A 14 23.52 -24.73 24.20
CA ALA A 14 23.56 -24.81 22.74
C ALA A 14 22.18 -25.18 22.15
N LEU A 15 21.43 -26.06 22.81
CA LEU A 15 20.09 -26.46 22.36
C LEU A 15 19.07 -25.31 22.46
N ILE A 16 19.14 -24.51 23.53
CA ILE A 16 18.30 -23.32 23.71
C ILE A 16 18.65 -22.25 22.66
N LEU A 17 19.94 -22.02 22.41
CA LEU A 17 20.40 -21.09 21.36
C LEU A 17 19.95 -21.55 19.96
N LEU A 18 20.03 -22.85 19.67
CA LEU A 18 19.55 -23.41 18.41
C LEU A 18 18.04 -23.22 18.24
N LEU A 19 17.25 -23.40 19.30
CA LEU A 19 15.80 -23.22 19.28
C LEU A 19 15.38 -21.76 19.07
N VAL A 20 16.14 -20.80 19.61
CA VAL A 20 15.85 -19.36 19.43
C VAL A 20 16.09 -18.91 17.99
N VAL A 21 17.02 -19.54 17.24
CA VAL A 21 17.27 -19.21 15.83
C VAL A 21 16.14 -19.68 14.91
N VAL A 22 15.41 -20.73 15.28
CA VAL A 22 14.31 -21.28 14.45
C VAL A 22 12.98 -20.53 14.67
N GLY A 23 12.84 -19.74 15.74
CA GLY A 23 11.56 -19.21 16.21
C GLY A 23 11.14 -17.82 15.72
N VAL A 24 11.84 -17.20 14.76
CA VAL A 24 11.44 -15.90 14.19
C VAL A 24 10.98 -16.10 12.75
N GLU A 25 9.89 -16.84 12.57
CA GLU A 25 9.04 -16.63 11.40
C GLU A 25 8.36 -15.28 11.61
N VAL A 26 9.00 -14.22 11.10
CA VAL A 26 8.29 -12.97 10.83
C VAL A 26 7.20 -13.35 9.83
N VAL A 27 5.96 -13.43 10.31
CA VAL A 27 4.79 -13.46 9.44
C VAL A 27 4.78 -12.10 8.75
N ALA A 28 5.54 -11.97 7.67
CA ALA A 28 5.35 -10.90 6.73
C ALA A 28 3.94 -11.11 6.19
N GLU A 29 3.03 -10.16 6.46
CA GLU A 29 1.77 -10.12 5.72
C GLU A 29 2.14 -10.15 4.24
N GLU A 30 1.74 -11.22 3.53
CA GLU A 30 1.99 -11.33 2.09
C GLU A 30 1.11 -10.31 1.38
N LEU A 31 1.63 -9.09 1.32
CA LEU A 31 1.15 -8.03 0.48
C LEU A 31 1.08 -8.55 -0.96
N SER A 32 -0.13 -8.54 -1.51
CA SER A 32 -0.40 -9.08 -2.84
C SER A 32 -0.21 -8.01 -3.91
N GLY A 33 0.01 -8.45 -5.15
CA GLY A 33 0.12 -7.56 -6.30
C GLY A 33 -0.78 -7.99 -7.43
N ILE A 34 -1.20 -7.02 -8.25
CA ILE A 34 -1.89 -7.25 -9.52
C ILE A 34 -1.04 -6.67 -10.64
N SER A 35 -0.87 -7.43 -11.71
CA SER A 35 -0.23 -6.96 -12.94
C SER A 35 -1.10 -7.31 -14.14
N GLY A 36 -0.95 -6.53 -15.21
CA GLY A 36 -1.75 -6.73 -16.40
C GLY A 36 -1.37 -5.77 -17.51
N LYS A 37 -2.18 -5.78 -18.57
CA LYS A 37 -2.03 -4.91 -19.73
C LYS A 37 -3.39 -4.38 -20.16
N VAL A 38 -3.47 -3.09 -20.46
CA VAL A 38 -4.67 -2.43 -20.97
C VAL A 38 -4.51 -2.22 -22.47
N VAL A 39 -5.52 -2.63 -23.23
CA VAL A 39 -5.59 -2.52 -24.68
C VAL A 39 -6.94 -1.97 -25.13
N ASP A 40 -6.97 -1.34 -26.31
CA ASP A 40 -8.22 -0.95 -26.98
C ASP A 40 -8.94 -2.15 -27.62
N LEU A 41 -10.04 -1.91 -28.35
CA LEU A 41 -10.84 -2.96 -28.99
C LEU A 41 -10.10 -3.66 -30.13
N GLU A 42 -9.11 -2.98 -30.71
CA GLU A 42 -8.24 -3.47 -31.77
C GLU A 42 -6.99 -4.18 -31.22
N GLY A 43 -6.79 -4.18 -29.90
CA GLY A 43 -5.66 -4.81 -29.21
C GLY A 43 -4.41 -3.93 -29.11
N ASN A 44 -4.47 -2.65 -29.46
CA ASN A 44 -3.36 -1.72 -29.28
C ASN A 44 -3.23 -1.33 -27.81
N ALA A 45 -1.98 -1.16 -27.35
CA ALA A 45 -1.71 -0.77 -25.97
C ALA A 45 -2.19 0.66 -25.69
N ILE A 46 -2.84 0.86 -24.53
CA ILE A 46 -3.22 2.18 -24.03
C ILE A 46 -2.21 2.60 -22.97
N ALA A 47 -1.46 3.66 -23.22
CA ALA A 47 -0.49 4.23 -22.28
C ALA A 47 -1.11 5.36 -21.44
N GLY A 48 -0.58 5.60 -20.24
CA GLY A 48 -1.04 6.68 -19.34
C GLY A 48 -2.47 6.49 -18.80
N PHE A 49 -3.07 5.32 -18.94
CA PHE A 49 -4.36 5.00 -18.35
C PHE A 49 -4.20 4.81 -16.84
N THR A 50 -4.93 5.62 -16.07
CA THR A 50 -4.91 5.58 -14.60
C THR A 50 -6.16 4.94 -14.05
N PHE A 51 -6.00 4.11 -13.02
CA PHE A 51 -7.10 3.51 -12.27
C PHE A 51 -6.77 3.41 -10.78
N GLY A 52 -7.82 3.39 -9.95
CA GLY A 52 -7.73 3.09 -8.53
C GLY A 52 -8.20 1.67 -8.22
N ILE A 53 -7.66 1.08 -7.16
CA ILE A 53 -8.06 -0.22 -6.64
C ILE A 53 -8.76 0.01 -5.31
N ARG A 54 -10.06 -0.28 -5.26
CA ARG A 54 -10.87 -0.12 -4.06
C ARG A 54 -11.17 -1.48 -3.43
N PRO A 55 -10.72 -1.76 -2.19
CA PRO A 55 -11.18 -2.91 -1.44
C PRO A 55 -12.70 -2.87 -1.24
N VAL A 56 -13.35 -4.01 -1.41
CA VAL A 56 -14.78 -4.18 -1.17
C VAL A 56 -15.00 -5.38 -0.25
N GLN A 57 -16.07 -5.33 0.53
CA GLN A 57 -16.48 -6.41 1.42
C GLN A 57 -17.86 -6.91 1.03
N LEU A 58 -18.11 -8.21 1.18
CA LEU A 58 -19.44 -8.77 0.98
C LEU A 58 -20.23 -8.65 2.28
N HIS A 59 -21.22 -7.75 2.31
CA HIS A 59 -22.13 -7.56 3.43
C HIS A 59 -23.55 -7.87 2.98
N ASP A 60 -24.21 -8.83 3.64
CA ASP A 60 -25.57 -9.28 3.30
C ASP A 60 -25.80 -9.63 1.81
N GLY A 61 -24.76 -10.13 1.14
CA GLY A 61 -24.80 -10.49 -0.29
C GLY A 61 -24.54 -9.32 -1.25
N PHE A 62 -24.28 -8.11 -0.73
CA PHE A 62 -23.93 -6.93 -1.50
C PHE A 62 -22.46 -6.58 -1.35
N LEU A 63 -21.84 -6.09 -2.43
CA LEU A 63 -20.47 -5.56 -2.37
C LEU A 63 -20.51 -4.13 -1.86
N GLU A 64 -19.99 -3.91 -0.66
CA GLU A 64 -19.84 -2.59 -0.07
C GLU A 64 -18.38 -2.14 -0.17
N PRO A 65 -18.13 -0.88 -0.61
CA PRO A 65 -16.79 -0.33 -0.54
C PRO A 65 -16.34 -0.25 0.90
N ASP A 66 -15.07 -0.57 1.15
CA ASP A 66 -14.50 -0.34 2.47
C ASP A 66 -14.59 1.16 2.80
N ARG A 67 -14.87 1.48 4.07
CA ARG A 67 -15.14 2.85 4.54
C ARG A 67 -13.87 3.71 4.68
N GLY A 68 -12.76 3.25 4.12
CA GLY A 68 -11.50 3.96 4.10
C GLY A 68 -11.56 5.29 3.34
N ASN A 69 -10.54 6.11 3.52
CA ASN A 69 -10.40 7.37 2.81
C ASN A 69 -10.22 7.09 1.30
N PRO A 70 -11.08 7.61 0.42
CA PRO A 70 -10.99 7.36 -1.03
C PRO A 70 -9.72 7.92 -1.69
N VAL A 71 -9.00 8.82 -1.01
CA VAL A 71 -7.74 9.40 -1.52
C VAL A 71 -6.56 8.42 -1.40
N ASP A 72 -6.63 7.48 -0.45
CA ASP A 72 -5.53 6.57 -0.09
C ASP A 72 -5.59 5.22 -0.82
N LEU A 73 -6.42 5.13 -1.87
CA LEU A 73 -6.54 3.91 -2.66
C LEU A 73 -5.25 3.65 -3.45
N PRO A 74 -4.75 2.39 -3.50
CA PRO A 74 -3.69 2.02 -4.43
C PRO A 74 -4.06 2.39 -5.86
N LYS A 75 -3.12 3.01 -6.59
CA LYS A 75 -3.31 3.46 -7.96
C LYS A 75 -2.38 2.70 -8.89
N GLY A 76 -2.87 2.41 -10.08
CA GLY A 76 -2.08 1.90 -11.19
C GLY A 76 -2.09 2.88 -12.35
N GLU A 77 -0.96 2.96 -13.04
CA GLU A 77 -0.84 3.67 -14.31
C GLU A 77 -0.15 2.74 -15.32
N THR A 78 -0.66 2.74 -16.54
CA THR A 78 -0.10 1.92 -17.62
C THR A 78 1.09 2.59 -18.28
N ASP A 79 2.17 1.86 -18.51
CA ASP A 79 3.34 2.33 -19.23
C ASP A 79 3.12 2.46 -20.76
N SER A 80 4.19 2.79 -21.50
CA SER A 80 4.15 2.91 -22.97
C SER A 80 3.74 1.63 -23.71
N ALA A 81 3.88 0.46 -23.09
CA ALA A 81 3.45 -0.83 -23.61
C ALA A 81 2.05 -1.23 -23.12
N GLY A 82 1.37 -0.35 -22.39
CA GLY A 82 0.07 -0.55 -21.77
C GLY A 82 0.11 -1.45 -20.53
N ALA A 83 1.30 -1.82 -20.05
CA ALA A 83 1.47 -2.71 -18.91
C ALA A 83 1.39 -1.95 -17.59
N PHE A 84 0.90 -2.60 -16.55
CA PHE A 84 0.86 -2.07 -15.19
C PHE A 84 1.22 -3.14 -14.18
N THR A 85 1.75 -2.70 -13.03
CA THR A 85 1.91 -3.50 -11.82
C THR A 85 1.56 -2.63 -10.62
N VAL A 86 0.68 -3.12 -9.76
CA VAL A 86 0.35 -2.49 -8.48
C VAL A 86 0.63 -3.51 -7.38
N ASN A 87 1.49 -3.15 -6.44
CA ASN A 87 1.89 -3.98 -5.31
C ASN A 87 1.16 -3.51 -4.04
N ASP A 88 1.41 -4.20 -2.94
CA ASP A 88 0.94 -3.80 -1.61
C ASP A 88 -0.58 -3.67 -1.49
N ILE A 89 -1.28 -4.52 -2.24
CA ILE A 89 -2.73 -4.62 -2.21
C ILE A 89 -3.10 -5.62 -1.12
N GLN A 90 -4.01 -5.20 -0.24
CA GLN A 90 -4.61 -6.09 0.73
C GLN A 90 -5.35 -7.22 0.01
N PRO A 91 -5.05 -8.50 0.30
CA PRO A 91 -5.77 -9.62 -0.31
C PRO A 91 -7.27 -9.54 -0.02
N GLY A 92 -8.10 -9.76 -1.04
CA GLY A 92 -9.56 -9.72 -0.88
C GLY A 92 -10.30 -9.40 -2.16
N LEU A 93 -11.58 -9.08 -2.02
CA LEU A 93 -12.38 -8.57 -3.13
C LEU A 93 -12.00 -7.11 -3.37
N VAL A 94 -11.80 -6.76 -4.64
CA VAL A 94 -11.46 -5.41 -5.06
C VAL A 94 -12.30 -4.99 -6.25
N GLN A 95 -12.54 -3.68 -6.36
CA GLN A 95 -13.13 -3.04 -7.52
C GLN A 95 -12.09 -2.14 -8.18
N LEU A 96 -11.89 -2.30 -9.49
CA LEU A 96 -11.07 -1.40 -10.29
C LEU A 96 -11.92 -0.22 -10.76
N ILE A 97 -11.42 1.00 -10.54
CA ILE A 97 -12.11 2.25 -10.88
C ILE A 97 -11.24 2.99 -11.88
N ALA A 98 -11.70 3.08 -13.13
CA ALA A 98 -11.06 3.91 -14.14
C ALA A 98 -11.15 5.38 -13.74
N ILE A 99 -10.03 6.10 -13.75
CA ILE A 99 -9.98 7.53 -13.43
C ILE A 99 -9.69 8.28 -14.74
N PRO A 100 -10.67 8.99 -15.32
CA PRO A 100 -10.45 9.83 -16.48
C PRO A 100 -9.40 10.90 -16.16
N ALA A 101 -8.48 11.18 -17.09
CA ALA A 101 -7.47 12.23 -16.92
C ALA A 101 -8.03 13.60 -16.45
N PRO A 102 -9.19 14.09 -16.95
CA PRO A 102 -9.75 15.35 -16.46
C PRO A 102 -10.20 15.33 -15.00
N LEU A 103 -10.46 14.14 -14.44
CA LEU A 103 -10.83 13.96 -13.04
C LEU A 103 -9.61 13.83 -12.13
N LEU A 104 -8.45 13.40 -12.64
CA LEU A 104 -7.21 13.39 -11.84
C LEU A 104 -6.85 14.79 -11.35
N ASP A 105 -6.90 15.79 -12.24
CA ASP A 105 -6.63 17.18 -11.89
C ASP A 105 -7.60 17.70 -10.82
N ALA A 106 -8.87 17.28 -10.89
CA ALA A 106 -9.85 17.63 -9.89
C ALA A 106 -9.55 16.97 -8.53
N PHE A 107 -9.17 15.69 -8.50
CA PHE A 107 -8.79 15.00 -7.26
C PHE A 107 -7.52 15.59 -6.63
N GLU A 108 -6.53 16.03 -7.42
CA GLU A 108 -5.36 16.76 -6.91
C GLU A 108 -5.70 18.14 -6.36
N MET A 109 -6.70 18.83 -6.92
CA MET A 109 -7.14 20.14 -6.44
C MET A 109 -7.91 20.07 -5.11
N PHE A 110 -8.40 18.89 -4.73
CA PHE A 110 -9.12 18.63 -3.49
C PHE A 110 -8.24 18.17 -2.32
N ASP A 111 -6.91 18.16 -2.49
CA ASP A 111 -5.99 17.90 -1.38
C ASP A 111 -6.14 18.98 -0.28
N PRO A 112 -6.70 18.64 0.90
CA PRO A 112 -6.94 19.61 1.96
C PRO A 112 -5.63 20.11 2.60
N GLU A 113 -4.52 19.36 2.48
CA GLU A 113 -3.21 19.74 3.02
C GLU A 113 -2.64 20.95 2.25
N ARG A 114 -2.78 20.99 0.92
CA ARG A 114 -2.38 22.15 0.09
C ARG A 114 -3.11 23.44 0.47
N ARG A 115 -4.35 23.33 0.95
CA ARG A 115 -5.15 24.50 1.34
C ARG A 115 -4.63 25.17 2.62
N ASN A 116 -3.94 24.42 3.47
CA ASN A 116 -3.37 24.93 4.72
C ASN A 116 -1.98 25.55 4.53
N SER A 117 -1.22 25.14 3.52
CA SER A 117 0.09 25.72 3.21
C SER A 117 0.02 27.14 2.64
N ALA A 118 -1.10 27.52 2.02
CA ALA A 118 -1.28 28.84 1.40
C ALA A 118 -1.67 29.96 2.39
N ARG A 119 -1.86 29.65 3.69
CA ARG A 119 -2.37 30.60 4.69
C ARG A 119 -1.31 31.18 5.64
N ILE A 120 -0.05 30.78 5.49
CA ILE A 120 1.02 31.15 6.44
C ILE A 120 2.05 32.07 5.78
N ASP A 121 1.60 33.12 5.08
CA ASP A 121 2.49 34.17 4.55
C ASP A 121 1.76 35.54 4.45
N GLU A 122 1.07 35.97 5.51
CA GLU A 122 0.61 37.37 5.63
C GLU A 122 1.48 38.18 6.61
N PRO A 123 2.56 38.84 6.15
CA PRO A 123 3.39 39.73 6.95
C PRO A 123 2.86 41.17 6.91
N TRP A 124 1.71 41.49 7.52
CA TRP A 124 1.25 42.90 7.52
C TRP A 124 0.49 43.42 8.76
N ARG A 125 0.47 42.74 9.90
CA ARG A 125 -0.01 43.37 11.15
C ARG A 125 1.11 44.04 11.97
N THR A 126 1.59 45.18 11.47
CA THR A 126 2.12 46.26 12.31
C THR A 126 1.68 47.60 11.75
N SER A 127 0.55 48.10 12.22
CA SER A 127 0.28 49.53 12.22
C SER A 127 -0.54 49.89 13.45
N SER A 128 0.20 50.21 14.50
CA SER A 128 -0.25 51.01 15.63
C SER A 128 -0.60 52.43 15.17
N ARG A 129 -1.79 52.91 15.55
CA ARG A 129 -2.07 54.29 15.95
C ARG A 129 -3.38 54.34 16.72
#